data_AF-A0A7W0GQP6-F1
#
_entry.id   AF-A0A7W0GQP6-F1
#
_cell.length_a   1.000
_cell.length_b   1.000
_cell.length_c   1.000
_cell.angle_alpha   90.00
_cell.angle_beta   90.00
_cell.angle_gamma   90.00
#
_symmetry.space_group_name_H-M   'P 1'
#
loop_
_entity.id
_entity.type
_entity.pdbx_description
1 polymer ?
#
loop_
_entity_poly.entity_id
_entity_poly.type
_entity_poly.pdbx_seq_one_letter_code
_entity_poly.pdbx_strand_id
1 'polypeptide(L)' 'PMSHPLLVLDMYEHAYHMDYGAAAAKYVDAFLQNVNWEEVNRRAETALKAGS' A
#
# COMPACT_ATOMS: atom_id res chain seq x y z
N PRO A 1 -21.74 -3.32 1.64
CA PRO A 1 -20.55 -4.11 2.04
C PRO A 1 -19.51 -3.16 2.66
N MET A 2 -19.03 -3.46 3.87
CA MET A 2 -18.00 -2.65 4.53
C MET A 2 -16.63 -3.07 3.99
N SER A 3 -15.97 -2.20 3.22
CA SER A 3 -14.58 -2.40 2.81
C SER A 3 -13.66 -1.74 3.83
N HIS A 4 -12.58 -2.42 4.21
CA HIS A 4 -11.56 -1.90 5.12
C HIS A 4 -10.19 -1.91 4.41
N PRO A 5 -9.61 -0.76 4.04
CA PRO A 5 -8.33 -0.72 3.33
C PRO A 5 -7.18 -1.13 4.26
N LEU A 6 -6.36 -2.07 3.79
CA LEU A 6 -5.22 -2.61 4.56
C LEU A 6 -3.88 -2.03 4.10
N LEU A 7 -3.74 -1.81 2.80
CA LEU A 7 -2.56 -1.26 2.14
C LEU A 7 -3.04 -0.33 1.02
N VAL A 8 -2.35 0.80 0.84
CA VAL A 8 -2.63 1.77 -0.22
C VAL A 8 -1.32 2.14 -0.91
N LEU A 9 -1.40 2.30 -2.23
CA LEU A 9 -0.31 2.78 -3.07
C LEU A 9 -0.80 4.02 -3.81
N ASP A 10 -0.11 5.14 -3.62
CA ASP A 10 -0.39 6.37 -4.36
C ASP A 10 0.28 6.31 -5.73
N MET A 11 -0.52 6.35 -6.80
CA MET A 11 -0.09 6.30 -8.20
C MET A 11 -0.19 7.66 -8.91
N TYR A 12 -0.41 8.75 -8.18
CA TYR A 12 -0.28 10.07 -8.79
C TYR A 12 1.18 10.36 -9.13
N GLU A 13 1.41 11.05 -10.26
CA GLU A 13 2.76 11.35 -10.73
C GLU A 13 3.61 12.05 -9.66
N HIS A 14 3.02 12.92 -8.83
CA HIS A 14 3.76 13.59 -7.77
C HIS A 14 4.35 12.64 -6.71
N ALA A 15 3.82 11.43 -6.56
CA ALA A 15 4.30 10.45 -5.59
C ALA A 15 5.56 9.71 -6.05
N TYR A 16 5.85 9.66 -7.35
CA TYR A 16 6.96 8.85 -7.88
C TYR A 16 7.80 9.51 -8.99
N HIS A 17 7.32 10.57 -9.63
CA HIS A 17 7.97 11.14 -10.81
C HIS A 17 9.34 11.73 -10.52
N MET A 18 9.59 12.24 -9.30
CA MET A 18 10.89 12.80 -8.92
C MET A 18 12.00 11.73 -8.95
N ASP A 19 11.70 10.52 -8.44
CA ASP A 19 12.70 9.46 -8.29
C ASP A 19 12.69 8.46 -9.47
N TYR A 20 11.53 8.27 -10.11
CA TYR A 20 11.33 7.23 -11.13
C TYR A 20 10.94 7.81 -12.51
N GLY A 21 10.64 9.10 -12.62
CA GLY A 21 10.20 9.72 -13.87
C GLY A 21 9.00 8.99 -14.48
N ALA A 22 9.11 8.59 -15.75
CA ALA A 22 8.08 7.81 -16.45
C ALA A 22 8.06 6.30 -16.07
N ALA A 23 8.99 5.83 -15.23
CA ALA A 23 9.15 4.40 -14.93
C ALA A 23 8.26 3.93 -13.75
N ALA A 24 6.94 4.05 -13.89
CA ALA A 24 5.96 3.67 -12.87
C ALA A 24 6.11 2.22 -12.36
N ALA A 25 6.50 1.28 -13.23
CA ALA A 25 6.73 -0.11 -12.84
C ALA A 25 7.83 -0.25 -11.78
N LYS A 26 8.92 0.52 -11.90
CA LYS A 26 10.02 0.49 -10.91
C LYS A 26 9.59 1.03 -9.57
N TYR A 27 8.69 2.03 -9.56
CA TYR A 27 8.09 2.54 -8.33
C TYR A 27 7.22 1.49 -7.63
N VAL A 28 6.40 0.74 -8.40
CA VAL A 28 5.60 -0.38 -7.85
C VAL A 28 6.52 -1.46 -7.27
N ASP A 29 7.58 -1.86 -7.98
CA ASP A 29 8.53 -2.86 -7.49
C ASP A 29 9.20 -2.42 -6.20
N ALA A 30 9.69 -1.17 -6.15
CA ALA A 30 10.30 -0.60 -4.97
C ALA A 30 9.29 -0.50 -3.81
N PHE A 31 8.05 -0.08 -4.08
CA PHE A 31 6.99 -0.05 -3.07
C PHE A 31 6.78 -1.42 -2.45
N LEU A 32 6.57 -2.46 -3.27
CA LEU A 32 6.31 -3.83 -2.79
C LEU A 32 7.48 -4.41 -1.99
N GLN A 33 8.72 -4.09 -2.36
CA GLN A 33 9.92 -4.49 -1.60
C GLN A 33 10.01 -3.82 -0.22
N ASN A 34 9.37 -2.66 -0.03
CA ASN A 34 9.46 -1.85 1.18
C ASN A 34 8.15 -1.82 1.99
N VAL A 35 7.15 -2.63 1.65
CA VAL A 35 5.91 -2.72 2.43
C VAL A 35 6.21 -3.24 3.84
N ASN A 36 5.72 -2.53 4.86
CA ASN A 36 5.67 -3.04 6.22
C ASN A 36 4.51 -4.02 6.38
N TRP A 37 4.78 -5.30 6.12
CA TRP A 37 3.77 -6.37 6.20
C TRP A 37 3.25 -6.65 7.61
N GLU A 38 4.04 -6.38 8.65
CA GLU A 38 3.60 -6.54 10.04
C GLU A 38 2.44 -5.57 10.35
N GLU A 39 2.54 -4.32 9.90
CA GLU A 39 1.48 -3.33 10.06
C GLU A 39 0.24 -3.67 9.23
N VAL A 40 0.40 -4.18 8.01
CA VAL A 40 -0.72 -4.66 7.18
C VAL A 40 -1.45 -5.80 7.88
N ASN A 41 -0.72 -6.76 8.46
CA ASN A 41 -1.30 -7.86 9.23
C ASN A 41 -2.04 -7.36 10.47
N ARG A 42 -1.45 -6.42 11.23
CA ARG A 42 -2.11 -5.81 12.40
C ARG A 42 -3.45 -5.15 12.05
N ARG A 43 -3.51 -4.44 10.91
CA ARG A 43 -4.75 -3.84 10.39
C ARG A 43 -5.77 -4.92 10.01
N ALA A 44 -5.34 -5.99 9.37
CA ALA A 44 -6.20 -7.10 8.97
C ALA A 44 -6.83 -7.78 10.19
N GLU A 45 -6.04 -8.10 11.21
CA GLU A 45 -6.53 -8.67 12.47
C GLU A 45 -7.53 -7.74 13.18
N THR A 46 -7.25 -6.43 13.19
CA THR A 46 -8.16 -5.44 13.77
C THR A 46 -9.49 -5.40 13.03
N ALA A 47 -9.46 -5.39 11.70
CA ALA A 47 -10.64 -5.38 10.86
C ALA A 47 -11.50 -6.65 11.04
N LEU A 48 -10.86 -7.83 11.16
CA LEU A 48 -11.55 -9.09 11.42
C LEU A 48 -12.25 -9.07 12.79
N LYS A 49 -11.57 -8.58 13.84
CA LYS A 49 -12.15 -8.45 15.18
C LYS A 49 -13.30 -7.45 15.25
N ALA A 50 -13.22 -6.35 14.50
CA ALA A 50 -14.26 -5.31 14.48
C ALA A 50 -15.51 -5.71 13.67
N GLY A 51 -15.39 -6.69 12.79
CA GLY A 51 -16.52 -7.28 12.05
C GLY A 51 -17.09 -8.55 12.69
N SER A 52 -16.53 -8.99 13.82
CA SER A 52 -17.04 -10.08 14.68
C SER A 52 -17.97 -9.52 15.75
#